data_AF-A0A7W0XQ99-F1
#
_entry.id   AF-A0A7W0XQ99-F1
#
_cell.length_a   1.000
_cell.length_b   1.000
_cell.length_c   1.000
_cell.angle_alpha   90.00
_cell.angle_beta   90.00
_cell.angle_gamma   90.00
#
_symmetry.space_group_name_H-M   'P 1'
#
loop_
_entity.id
_entity.type
_entity.pdbx_description
1 polymer ?
#
loop_
_entity_poly.entity_id
_entity_poly.type
_entity_poly.pdbx_seq_one_letter_code
_entity_poly.pdbx_strand_id
1 'polypeptide(L)'
;MRLAGRISAAIDVLTDMEARHRPASEALRDWGVSHRFAGAGDRAAIGNLVYDGLRQRSSIGWRMGGETPWDLAVGAALFAWGASPRELNDSFAAEPHAPAPLPDDLLTRLEATDLAQAPGYVRADLPEWIAPQFEAAFGPEWVLEGEALAGRPPLDLRVNTLKAERDKV
;
A
#
# COMPACT_ATOMS: atom_id res chain seq x y z
N MET A 1 8.61 16.54 -1.06
CA MET A 1 8.71 15.78 -2.33
C MET A 1 7.35 15.81 -3.02
N ARG A 2 7.32 15.72 -4.36
CA ARG A 2 6.08 15.53 -5.13
C ARG A 2 5.68 14.04 -5.14
N LEU A 3 4.52 13.72 -5.70
CA LEU A 3 3.97 12.36 -5.69
C LEU A 3 4.89 11.35 -6.39
N ALA A 4 5.41 11.65 -7.58
CA ALA A 4 6.31 10.75 -8.30
C ALA A 4 7.56 10.39 -7.47
N GLY A 5 8.21 11.39 -6.85
CA GLY A 5 9.33 11.14 -5.95
C GLY A 5 8.96 10.30 -4.71
N ARG A 6 7.74 10.45 -4.17
CA ARG A 6 7.27 9.61 -3.04
C ARG A 6 7.00 8.17 -3.46
N ILE A 7 6.45 7.96 -4.66
CA ILE A 7 6.25 6.63 -5.23
C ILE A 7 7.60 5.97 -5.51
N SER A 8 8.54 6.68 -6.13
CA SER A 8 9.91 6.17 -6.35
C SER A 8 10.58 5.75 -5.03
N ALA A 9 10.48 6.57 -3.99
CA ALA A 9 10.99 6.21 -2.67
C ALA A 9 10.30 4.98 -2.06
N ALA A 10 8.98 4.83 -2.25
CA ALA A 10 8.26 3.64 -1.80
C ALA A 10 8.71 2.37 -2.54
N ILE A 11 8.97 2.47 -3.86
CA ILE A 11 9.55 1.39 -4.66
C ILE A 11 10.91 0.99 -4.08
N ASP A 12 11.80 1.95 -3.82
CA ASP A 12 13.12 1.67 -3.25
C ASP A 12 13.02 0.90 -1.92
N VAL A 13 12.10 1.32 -1.04
CA VAL A 13 11.85 0.66 0.24
C VAL A 13 11.32 -0.76 0.03
N LEU A 14 10.33 -0.96 -0.83
CA LEU A 14 9.76 -2.28 -1.13
C LEU A 14 10.79 -3.21 -1.78
N THR A 15 11.61 -2.71 -2.70
CA THR A 15 12.71 -3.45 -3.33
C THR A 15 13.73 -3.91 -2.30
N ASP A 16 14.11 -3.02 -1.37
CA ASP A 16 15.07 -3.37 -0.33
C ASP A 16 14.46 -4.35 0.71
N MET A 17 13.16 -4.22 1.04
CA MET A 17 12.45 -5.22 1.84
C MET A 17 12.49 -6.61 1.20
N GLU A 18 12.22 -6.68 -0.11
CA GLU A 18 12.23 -7.93 -0.87
C GLU A 18 13.64 -8.53 -0.96
N ALA A 19 14.65 -7.71 -1.28
CA ALA A 19 16.02 -8.16 -1.44
C ALA A 19 16.69 -8.60 -0.13
N ARG A 20 16.31 -8.00 1.00
CA ARG A 20 16.93 -8.25 2.31
C ARG A 20 16.03 -9.01 3.29
N HIS A 21 14.80 -9.34 2.88
CA HIS A 21 13.79 -10.02 3.70
C HIS A 21 13.60 -9.39 5.09
N ARG A 22 13.41 -8.05 5.13
CA ARG A 22 13.32 -7.30 6.38
C ARG A 22 11.96 -6.62 6.59
N PRO A 23 11.58 -6.34 7.85
CA PRO A 23 10.33 -5.65 8.15
C PRO A 23 10.26 -4.25 7.53
N ALA A 24 9.06 -3.84 7.13
CA ALA A 24 8.81 -2.51 6.54
C ALA A 24 9.28 -1.36 7.45
N SER A 25 9.07 -1.47 8.77
CA SER A 25 9.48 -0.45 9.73
C SER A 25 10.99 -0.21 9.75
N GLU A 26 11.80 -1.27 9.59
CA GLU A 26 13.26 -1.18 9.52
C GLU A 26 13.70 -0.60 8.18
N ALA A 27 13.12 -1.06 7.08
CA ALA A 27 13.42 -0.55 5.74
C ALA A 27 13.12 0.95 5.62
N LEU A 28 11.94 1.39 6.12
CA LEU A 28 11.54 2.79 6.16
C LEU A 28 12.47 3.65 7.04
N ARG A 29 12.87 3.13 8.20
CA ARG A 29 13.81 3.83 9.09
C ARG A 29 15.15 4.04 8.39
N ASP A 30 15.71 2.98 7.83
CA ASP A 30 17.04 3.00 7.23
C ASP A 30 17.07 3.83 5.94
N TRP A 31 16.02 3.73 5.11
CA TRP A 31 15.82 4.63 3.96
C TRP A 31 15.78 6.09 4.44
N GLY A 32 15.03 6.37 5.50
CA GLY A 32 14.92 7.70 6.06
C GLY A 32 16.24 8.26 6.61
N VAL A 33 17.09 7.44 7.24
CA VAL A 33 18.42 7.87 7.71
C VAL A 33 19.30 8.27 6.53
N SER A 34 19.22 7.53 5.44
CA SER A 34 20.00 7.75 4.21
C SER A 34 19.49 8.93 3.37
N HIS A 35 18.22 9.31 3.51
CA HIS A 35 17.56 10.39 2.77
C HIS A 35 17.16 11.55 3.68
N ARG A 36 18.16 12.27 4.19
CA ARG A 36 17.96 13.38 5.17
C ARG A 36 17.12 14.55 4.63
N PHE A 37 17.02 14.70 3.31
CA PHE A 37 16.19 15.74 2.67
C PHE A 37 14.68 15.45 2.81
N ALA A 38 14.28 14.20 3.05
CA ALA A 38 12.88 13.85 3.23
C ALA A 38 12.39 14.37 4.59
N GLY A 39 11.50 15.35 4.58
CA GLY A 39 10.87 15.88 5.78
C GLY A 39 9.86 14.90 6.41
N ALA A 40 9.31 15.26 7.57
CA ALA A 40 8.36 14.41 8.30
C ALA A 40 7.12 14.04 7.45
N GLY A 41 6.58 15.01 6.71
CA GLY A 41 5.43 14.77 5.82
C GLY A 41 5.75 13.86 4.64
N ASP A 42 6.96 13.93 4.09
CA ASP A 42 7.38 13.03 3.02
C ASP A 42 7.58 11.61 3.55
N ARG A 43 8.22 11.45 4.72
CA ARG A 43 8.39 10.15 5.38
C ARG A 43 7.06 9.49 5.71
N ALA A 44 6.09 10.28 6.20
CA ALA A 44 4.74 9.79 6.46
C ALA A 44 4.05 9.33 5.17
N ALA A 45 4.13 10.11 4.08
CA ALA A 45 3.53 9.75 2.81
C ALA A 45 4.16 8.48 2.20
N ILE A 46 5.50 8.36 2.24
CA ILE A 46 6.22 7.18 1.76
C ILE A 46 5.87 5.95 2.59
N GLY A 47 5.86 6.08 3.93
CA GLY A 47 5.43 5.01 4.82
C GLY A 47 4.01 4.54 4.52
N ASN A 48 3.10 5.47 4.28
CA ASN A 48 1.72 5.14 3.90
C ASN A 48 1.65 4.40 2.57
N LEU A 49 2.39 4.80 1.54
CA LEU A 49 2.44 4.06 0.26
C LEU A 49 2.93 2.62 0.47
N VAL A 50 4.00 2.43 1.24
CA VAL A 50 4.57 1.12 1.52
C VAL A 50 3.55 0.25 2.28
N TYR A 51 2.96 0.77 3.36
CA TYR A 51 1.99 0.00 4.15
C TYR A 51 0.69 -0.27 3.39
N ASP A 52 0.18 0.68 2.60
CA ASP A 52 -1.02 0.46 1.81
C ASP A 52 -0.76 -0.56 0.69
N GLY A 53 0.41 -0.51 0.04
CA GLY A 53 0.81 -1.52 -0.95
C GLY A 53 0.95 -2.92 -0.36
N LEU A 54 1.46 -3.05 0.87
CA LEU A 54 1.54 -4.34 1.56
C LEU A 54 0.19 -4.84 2.05
N ARG A 55 -0.67 -3.92 2.51
CA ARG A 55 -1.99 -4.23 3.07
C ARG A 55 -2.98 -4.64 1.99
N GLN A 56 -2.84 -4.10 0.78
CA GLN A 56 -3.68 -4.40 -0.38
C GLN A 56 -2.95 -5.24 -1.44
N ARG A 57 -1.97 -6.05 -1.01
CA ARG A 57 -1.02 -6.71 -1.91
C ARG A 57 -1.68 -7.59 -2.94
N SER A 58 -2.66 -8.41 -2.55
CA SER A 58 -3.28 -9.39 -3.43
C SER A 58 -4.24 -8.72 -4.41
N SER A 59 -5.03 -7.75 -3.96
CA SER A 59 -5.95 -7.00 -4.82
C SER A 59 -5.21 -6.07 -5.77
N ILE A 60 -4.10 -5.47 -5.34
CA ILE A 60 -3.15 -4.77 -6.23
C ILE A 60 -2.56 -5.76 -7.23
N GLY A 61 -2.04 -6.89 -6.77
CA GLY A 61 -1.42 -7.92 -7.61
C GLY A 61 -2.32 -8.38 -8.73
N TRP A 62 -3.58 -8.65 -8.41
CA TRP A 62 -4.61 -9.03 -9.37
C TRP A 62 -4.88 -7.96 -10.43
N ARG A 63 -5.02 -6.69 -10.02
CA ARG A 63 -5.33 -5.58 -10.95
C ARG A 63 -4.13 -5.15 -11.79
N MET A 64 -2.94 -5.14 -11.20
CA MET A 64 -1.70 -4.76 -11.86
C MET A 64 -1.12 -5.89 -12.71
N GLY A 65 -1.52 -7.15 -12.46
CA GLY A 65 -0.99 -8.34 -13.14
C GLY A 65 0.37 -8.79 -12.60
N GLY A 66 0.75 -8.33 -11.41
CA GLY A 66 2.05 -8.60 -10.78
C GLY A 66 2.15 -7.94 -9.40
N GLU A 67 3.06 -8.44 -8.58
CA GLU A 67 3.31 -7.93 -7.21
C GLU A 67 4.74 -7.41 -7.04
N THR A 68 5.33 -6.85 -8.11
CA THR A 68 6.66 -6.23 -8.00
C THR A 68 6.60 -4.99 -7.09
N PRO A 69 7.74 -4.51 -6.56
CA PRO A 69 7.79 -3.25 -5.82
C PRO A 69 7.15 -2.07 -6.56
N TRP A 70 7.28 -2.04 -7.90
CA TRP A 70 6.63 -1.04 -8.74
C TRP A 70 5.10 -1.23 -8.74
N ASP A 71 4.61 -2.45 -8.95
CA ASP A 71 3.17 -2.75 -8.95
C ASP A 71 2.52 -2.37 -7.62
N LEU A 72 3.17 -2.68 -6.50
CA LEU A 72 2.66 -2.40 -5.15
C LEU A 72 2.62 -0.89 -4.86
N ALA A 73 3.68 -0.14 -5.19
CA ALA A 73 3.72 1.29 -4.93
C ALA A 73 2.77 2.08 -5.85
N VAL A 74 2.74 1.74 -7.15
CA VAL A 74 1.86 2.38 -8.13
C VAL A 74 0.41 1.97 -7.90
N GLY A 75 0.16 0.69 -7.62
CA GLY A 75 -1.17 0.17 -7.28
C GLY A 75 -1.74 0.81 -6.02
N ALA A 76 -0.94 1.05 -4.98
CA ALA A 76 -1.38 1.79 -3.80
C ALA A 76 -1.80 3.23 -4.16
N ALA A 77 -1.03 3.92 -5.00
CA ALA A 77 -1.38 5.26 -5.46
C ALA A 77 -2.69 5.28 -6.29
N LEU A 78 -2.88 4.29 -7.16
CA LEU A 78 -4.09 4.15 -7.98
C LEU A 78 -5.33 3.82 -7.13
N PHE A 79 -5.27 2.76 -6.32
CA PHE A 79 -6.46 2.16 -5.72
C PHE A 79 -6.73 2.62 -4.29
N ALA A 80 -5.68 2.85 -3.48
CA ALA A 80 -5.86 3.32 -2.10
C ALA A 80 -5.99 4.85 -2.05
N TRP A 81 -5.24 5.57 -2.90
CA TRP A 81 -5.18 7.03 -2.88
C TRP A 81 -6.03 7.68 -3.97
N GLY A 82 -6.57 6.89 -4.91
CA GLY A 82 -7.48 7.36 -5.95
C GLY A 82 -6.83 8.22 -7.02
N ALA A 83 -5.51 8.11 -7.22
CA ALA A 83 -4.85 8.77 -8.34
C ALA A 83 -5.31 8.16 -9.67
N SER A 84 -5.56 9.00 -10.68
CA SER A 84 -5.84 8.48 -12.01
C SER A 84 -4.56 8.03 -12.72
N PRO A 85 -4.61 7.03 -13.62
CA PRO A 85 -3.46 6.62 -14.42
C PRO A 85 -2.83 7.78 -15.21
N ARG A 86 -3.67 8.70 -15.71
CA ARG A 86 -3.23 9.90 -16.43
C ARG A 86 -2.43 10.84 -15.52
N GLU A 87 -2.94 11.16 -14.34
CA GLU A 87 -2.24 12.04 -13.39
C GLU A 87 -0.89 11.46 -12.96
N LEU A 88 -0.81 10.12 -12.78
CA LEU A 88 0.45 9.46 -12.47
C LEU A 88 1.44 9.57 -13.64
N ASN A 89 1.02 9.26 -14.87
CA ASN A 89 1.88 9.39 -16.05
C ASN A 89 2.36 10.82 -16.27
N ASP A 90 1.48 11.81 -16.14
CA ASP A 90 1.83 13.23 -16.22
C ASP A 90 2.83 13.62 -15.11
N SER A 91 2.62 13.13 -13.88
CA SER A 91 3.54 13.35 -12.77
C SER A 91 4.90 12.67 -12.99
N PHE A 92 4.93 11.49 -13.62
CA PHE A 92 6.17 10.76 -13.87
C PHE A 92 6.98 11.42 -14.98
N ALA A 93 6.32 11.89 -16.04
CA ALA A 93 6.97 12.63 -17.12
C ALA A 93 7.58 13.97 -16.65
N ALA A 94 7.03 14.58 -15.60
CA ALA A 94 7.49 15.86 -15.07
C ALA A 94 8.74 15.76 -14.16
N GLU A 95 9.18 14.55 -13.78
CA GLU A 95 10.26 14.36 -12.80
C GLU A 95 11.34 13.39 -13.32
N PRO A 96 12.63 13.81 -13.41
CA PRO A 96 13.71 12.97 -13.94
C PRO A 96 13.97 11.65 -13.18
N HIS A 97 13.61 11.61 -11.91
CA HIS A 97 13.78 10.45 -11.03
C HIS A 97 12.45 9.77 -10.70
N ALA A 98 11.44 9.97 -11.55
CA ALA A 98 10.18 9.26 -11.42
C ALA A 98 10.32 7.77 -11.75
N PRO A 99 9.38 6.93 -11.28
CA PRO A 99 9.25 5.55 -11.77
C PRO A 99 8.99 5.47 -13.27
N ALA A 100 9.10 4.27 -13.83
CA ALA A 100 8.66 4.00 -15.19
C ALA A 100 7.16 4.36 -15.37
N PRO A 101 6.77 4.94 -16.52
CA PRO A 101 5.36 5.22 -16.83
C PRO A 101 4.54 3.95 -16.86
N LEU A 102 3.23 4.09 -16.62
CA LEU A 102 2.27 3.01 -16.78
C LEU A 102 2.18 2.65 -18.27
N PRO A 103 2.46 1.41 -18.66
CA PRO A 103 2.44 1.01 -20.07
C PRO A 103 1.00 0.86 -20.59
N ASP A 104 0.80 1.02 -21.90
CA ASP A 104 -0.53 1.03 -22.52
C ASP A 104 -1.32 -0.28 -22.34
N ASP A 105 -0.62 -1.42 -22.26
CA ASP A 105 -1.24 -2.72 -22.00
C ASP A 105 -1.79 -2.81 -20.57
N LEU A 106 -1.11 -2.21 -19.59
CA LEU A 106 -1.59 -2.09 -18.22
C LEU A 106 -2.82 -1.17 -18.18
N LEU A 107 -2.79 -0.03 -18.87
CA LEU A 107 -3.95 0.88 -18.93
C LEU A 107 -5.20 0.17 -19.46
N THR A 108 -5.04 -0.57 -20.56
CA THR A 108 -6.12 -1.37 -21.16
C THR A 108 -6.63 -2.44 -20.19
N ARG A 109 -5.73 -3.11 -19.46
CA ARG A 109 -6.09 -4.13 -18.46
C ARG A 109 -6.86 -3.54 -17.28
N LEU A 110 -6.45 -2.37 -16.79
CA LEU A 110 -7.11 -1.70 -15.68
C LEU A 110 -8.56 -1.33 -16.01
N GLU A 111 -8.84 -0.94 -17.26
CA GLU A 111 -10.20 -0.68 -17.73
C GLU A 111 -11.07 -1.94 -17.78
N ALA A 112 -10.46 -3.11 -18.06
CA ALA A 112 -11.16 -4.38 -18.18
C ALA A 112 -11.28 -5.16 -16.85
N THR A 113 -10.48 -4.80 -15.84
CA THR A 113 -10.38 -5.59 -14.60
C THR A 113 -11.42 -5.17 -13.57
N ASP A 114 -12.33 -6.09 -13.24
CA ASP A 114 -13.27 -5.94 -12.13
C ASP A 114 -12.81 -6.78 -10.92
N LEU A 115 -12.50 -6.12 -9.80
CA LEU A 115 -12.10 -6.82 -8.57
C LEU A 115 -13.22 -7.71 -8.02
N ALA A 116 -14.49 -7.40 -8.30
CA ALA A 116 -15.60 -8.22 -7.83
C ALA A 116 -15.55 -9.66 -8.38
N GLN A 117 -14.87 -9.87 -9.52
CA GLN A 117 -14.64 -11.17 -10.14
C GLN A 117 -13.42 -11.92 -9.59
N ALA A 118 -12.62 -11.31 -8.73
CA ALA A 118 -11.43 -11.93 -8.18
C ALA A 118 -11.77 -13.02 -7.15
N PRO A 119 -10.88 -14.02 -6.94
CA PRO A 119 -11.01 -14.99 -5.87
C PRO A 119 -11.23 -14.33 -4.50
N GLY A 120 -11.91 -15.03 -3.58
CA GLY A 120 -12.22 -14.49 -2.25
C GLY A 120 -10.99 -13.96 -1.50
N TYR A 121 -9.87 -14.69 -1.54
CA TYR A 121 -8.63 -14.30 -0.85
C TYR A 121 -8.01 -13.04 -1.44
N VAL A 122 -8.18 -12.81 -2.75
CA VAL A 122 -7.74 -11.59 -3.44
C VAL A 122 -8.58 -10.40 -2.99
N ARG A 123 -9.90 -10.56 -2.94
CA ARG A 123 -10.82 -9.51 -2.48
C ARG A 123 -10.59 -9.16 -1.01
N ALA A 124 -10.32 -10.18 -0.19
CA ALA A 124 -10.01 -10.06 1.23
C ALA A 124 -8.58 -9.57 1.52
N ASP A 125 -7.73 -9.42 0.50
CA ASP A 125 -6.30 -9.10 0.65
C ASP A 125 -5.55 -10.01 1.63
N LEU A 126 -5.84 -11.31 1.54
CA LEU A 126 -5.24 -12.37 2.33
C LEU A 126 -4.34 -13.27 1.46
N PRO A 127 -3.23 -13.80 2.00
CA PRO A 127 -2.53 -14.90 1.35
C PRO A 127 -3.47 -16.09 1.11
N GLU A 128 -3.44 -16.69 -0.07
CA GLU A 128 -4.36 -17.79 -0.44
C GLU A 128 -4.39 -18.92 0.60
N TRP A 129 -3.22 -19.26 1.16
CA TRP A 129 -3.08 -20.36 2.12
C TRP A 129 -3.75 -20.12 3.48
N ILE A 130 -4.06 -18.87 3.87
CA ILE A 130 -4.77 -18.56 5.13
C ILE A 130 -6.29 -18.48 4.94
N ALA A 131 -6.78 -18.40 3.70
CA ALA A 131 -8.19 -18.21 3.42
C ALA A 131 -9.09 -19.29 4.05
N PRO A 132 -8.75 -20.60 4.03
CA PRO A 132 -9.57 -21.63 4.66
C PRO A 132 -9.73 -21.45 6.18
N GLN A 133 -8.69 -21.00 6.88
CA GLN A 133 -8.71 -20.75 8.32
C GLN A 133 -9.51 -19.47 8.64
N PHE A 134 -9.40 -18.46 7.77
CA PHE A 134 -10.15 -17.23 7.90
C PHE A 134 -11.66 -17.48 7.69
N GLU A 135 -12.01 -18.26 6.66
CA GLU A 135 -13.39 -18.71 6.41
C GLU A 135 -13.95 -19.55 7.57
N ALA A 136 -13.15 -20.44 8.16
CA ALA A 136 -13.56 -21.21 9.33
C ALA A 136 -13.84 -20.32 10.57
N ALA A 137 -13.13 -19.20 10.72
CA ALA A 137 -13.26 -18.30 11.87
C ALA A 137 -14.44 -17.31 11.72
N PHE A 138 -14.64 -16.77 10.52
CA PHE A 138 -15.60 -15.68 10.26
C PHE A 138 -16.84 -16.12 9.47
N GLY A 139 -16.89 -17.37 9.00
CA GLY A 139 -18.03 -17.88 8.25
C GLY A 139 -18.29 -17.08 6.97
N PRO A 140 -19.55 -16.88 6.55
CA PRO A 140 -19.88 -16.22 5.28
C PRO A 140 -19.34 -14.79 5.11
N GLU A 141 -19.01 -14.10 6.21
CA GLU A 141 -18.53 -12.71 6.21
C GLU A 141 -17.00 -12.61 6.08
N TRP A 142 -16.28 -13.72 5.95
CA TRP A 142 -14.81 -13.75 5.99
C TRP A 142 -14.15 -12.82 4.97
N VAL A 143 -14.76 -12.61 3.79
CA VAL A 143 -14.23 -11.68 2.78
C VAL A 143 -14.35 -10.23 3.28
N LEU A 144 -15.50 -9.86 3.85
CA LEU A 144 -15.73 -8.51 4.40
C LEU A 144 -14.78 -8.22 5.56
N GLU A 145 -14.54 -9.21 6.42
CA GLU A 145 -13.60 -9.09 7.53
C GLU A 145 -12.16 -8.91 7.04
N GLY A 146 -11.75 -9.63 5.99
CA GLY A 146 -10.45 -9.43 5.36
C GLY A 146 -10.32 -8.05 4.72
N GLU A 147 -11.35 -7.60 3.98
CA GLU A 147 -11.41 -6.25 3.42
C GLU A 147 -11.28 -5.16 4.50
N ALA A 148 -11.92 -5.36 5.67
CA ALA A 148 -11.82 -4.44 6.80
C ALA A 148 -10.40 -4.41 7.41
N LEU A 149 -9.76 -5.58 7.57
CA LEU A 149 -8.36 -5.67 8.02
C LEU A 149 -7.39 -5.06 7.00
N ALA A 150 -7.76 -5.06 5.72
CA ALA A 150 -7.01 -4.45 4.65
C ALA A 150 -7.14 -2.90 4.58
N GLY A 151 -7.92 -2.30 5.49
CA GLY A 151 -8.01 -0.85 5.70
C GLY A 151 -6.92 -0.27 6.60
N ARG A 152 -6.72 1.05 6.56
CA ARG A 152 -5.81 1.71 7.51
C ARG A 152 -6.37 1.61 8.93
N PRO A 153 -5.58 1.14 9.92
CA PRO A 153 -6.07 0.99 11.28
C PRO A 153 -6.39 2.36 11.91
N PRO A 154 -7.42 2.45 12.76
CA PRO A 154 -7.67 3.64 13.56
C PRO A 154 -6.55 3.86 14.59
N LEU A 155 -6.44 5.08 15.10
CA LEU A 155 -5.56 5.39 16.22
C LEU A 155 -6.29 5.14 17.55
N ASP A 156 -5.96 4.04 18.22
CA ASP A 156 -6.47 3.76 19.55
C ASP A 156 -5.53 4.36 20.62
N LEU A 157 -6.09 5.24 21.46
CA LEU A 157 -5.38 5.86 22.57
C LEU A 157 -5.94 5.38 23.90
N ARG A 158 -5.05 5.10 24.86
CA ARG A 158 -5.43 4.77 26.24
C ARG A 158 -4.96 5.84 27.20
N VAL A 159 -5.90 6.48 27.88
CA VAL A 159 -5.62 7.50 28.89
C VAL A 159 -5.08 6.83 30.16
N ASN A 160 -3.98 7.37 30.69
CA ASN A 160 -3.47 6.98 31.99
C ASN A 160 -4.29 7.67 33.09
N THR A 161 -5.26 6.95 33.66
CA THR A 161 -6.20 7.45 34.66
C THR A 161 -5.55 7.83 35.99
N LEU A 162 -4.28 7.47 36.23
CA LEU A 162 -3.51 7.96 37.38
C LEU A 162 -3.05 9.42 37.21
N LYS A 163 -3.14 9.98 35.99
CA LYS A 163 -2.64 11.33 35.66
C LYS A 163 -3.71 12.28 35.12
N ALA A 164 -4.72 11.77 34.42
CA ALA A 164 -5.79 12.56 33.83
C ALA A 164 -7.05 11.71 33.56
N GLU A 165 -8.20 12.36 33.47
CA GLU A 165 -9.43 11.76 32.95
C GLU A 165 -9.52 11.88 31.43
N ARG A 166 -10.40 11.08 30.82
CA ARG A 166 -10.56 11.00 29.35
C ARG A 166 -10.87 12.35 28.72
N ASP A 167 -11.79 13.12 29.29
CA ASP A 167 -12.27 14.36 28.69
C ASP A 167 -11.21 15.48 28.65
N LYS A 168 -10.08 15.29 29.35
CA LYS A 168 -8.96 16.23 29.38
C LYS A 168 -7.90 15.98 28.30
N VAL A 169 -7.87 14.79 27.69
CA VAL A 169 -6.82 14.32 26.76
C VAL A 169 -7.40 14.14 25.37
#